data_AF-A0A7C7KQF1-F1
#
_entry.id   AF-A0A7C7KQF1-F1
#
_cell.length_a   1.000
_cell.length_b   1.000
_cell.length_c   1.000
_cell.angle_alpha   90.00
_cell.angle_beta   90.00
_cell.angle_gamma   90.00
#
_symmetry.space_group_name_H-M   'P 1'
#
loop_
_entity.id
_entity.type
_entity.pdbx_description
1 polymer ?
#
loop_
_entity_poly.entity_id
_entity_poly.type
_entity_poly.pdbx_seq_one_letter_code
_entity_poly.pdbx_strand_id
1 'polypeptide(L)'
;MTIVIVMYADRELDLEGLLCPVPIVMTSETVKRMKEGEILKVIATDPGFERDIRNWSLQTKNELLKVMKENGRTVAYIKKRGEGKEPSLWYWVKFHSLGVKLHLRLFLMKLNPFRKQPDHLITFVAISEGTRAEKRLKGKHGSVLVPIPNEIDPRCGVVLAVRGEERARELYEDLRREGFGVEAIYKKEKKGFKKIYPL
;
A
#
# COMPACT_ATOMS: atom_id res chain seq x y z
N MET A 1 2.91 40.74 -3.08
CA MET A 1 3.46 40.17 -4.32
C MET A 1 3.68 38.68 -4.08
N THR A 2 2.75 37.83 -4.48
CA THR A 2 2.92 36.38 -4.37
C THR A 2 3.75 35.95 -5.58
N ILE A 3 5.02 35.61 -5.36
CA ILE A 3 5.88 35.05 -6.40
C ILE A 3 5.31 33.67 -6.74
N VAL A 4 4.67 33.55 -7.90
CA VAL A 4 4.29 32.25 -8.46
C VAL A 4 5.56 31.65 -9.05
N ILE A 5 6.24 30.80 -8.28
CA ILE A 5 7.37 30.03 -8.78
C ILE A 5 6.81 28.96 -9.72
N VAL A 6 6.90 29.21 -11.02
CA VAL A 6 6.64 28.18 -12.04
C VAL A 6 7.84 27.23 -12.02
N MET A 7 7.62 26.00 -11.53
CA MET A 7 8.63 24.95 -11.61
C MET A 7 8.60 24.34 -13.01
N TYR A 8 9.70 24.47 -13.74
CA TYR A 8 9.90 23.78 -15.01
C TYR A 8 10.16 22.29 -14.77
N ALA A 9 9.48 21.43 -15.54
CA ALA A 9 9.71 20.00 -15.53
C ALA A 9 10.32 19.57 -16.87
N ASP A 10 11.41 18.81 -16.82
CA ASP A 10 12.06 18.25 -18.01
C ASP A 10 11.25 17.09 -18.59
N ARG A 11 10.47 16.39 -17.74
CA ARG A 11 9.55 15.33 -18.13
C ARG A 11 8.25 15.39 -17.32
N GLU A 12 7.17 14.93 -17.93
CA GLU A 12 5.87 14.77 -17.29
C GLU A 12 5.38 13.33 -17.45
N LEU A 13 4.79 12.81 -16.38
CA LEU A 13 4.26 11.44 -16.30
C LEU A 13 2.85 11.48 -15.71
N ASP A 14 1.86 11.27 -16.57
CA ASP A 14 0.46 11.15 -16.19
C ASP A 14 0.11 9.69 -15.91
N LEU A 15 -0.23 9.42 -14.65
CA LEU A 15 -0.56 8.10 -14.09
C LEU A 15 -1.97 8.12 -13.46
N GLU A 16 -2.85 9.01 -13.93
CA GLU A 16 -4.24 9.00 -13.51
C GLU A 16 -4.90 7.63 -13.78
N GLY A 17 -5.71 7.17 -12.83
CA GLY A 17 -6.43 5.90 -12.91
C GLY A 17 -5.58 4.66 -12.58
N LEU A 18 -4.26 4.82 -12.43
CA LEU A 18 -3.38 3.74 -11.97
C LEU A 18 -3.32 3.72 -10.44
N LEU A 19 -3.34 2.52 -9.87
CA LEU A 19 -3.32 2.28 -8.43
C LEU A 19 -1.97 1.70 -7.99
N CYS A 20 -1.65 1.85 -6.71
CA CYS A 20 -0.46 1.25 -6.09
C CYS A 20 -0.31 -0.25 -6.47
N PRO A 21 0.90 -0.74 -6.84
CA PRO A 21 2.19 -0.04 -6.81
C PRO A 21 2.58 0.67 -8.11
N VAL A 22 1.71 0.67 -9.13
CA VAL A 22 2.08 1.06 -10.50
C VAL A 22 2.63 2.48 -10.60
N PRO A 23 2.02 3.52 -9.98
CA PRO A 23 2.55 4.88 -10.07
C PRO A 23 4.00 5.02 -9.59
N ILE A 24 4.39 4.31 -8.53
CA ILE A 24 5.75 4.35 -7.98
C ILE A 24 6.73 3.58 -8.87
N VAL A 25 6.30 2.44 -9.42
CA VAL A 25 7.14 1.65 -10.34
C VAL A 25 7.49 2.50 -11.57
N MET A 26 6.48 3.08 -12.23
CA MET A 26 6.70 3.89 -13.44
C MET A 26 7.49 5.17 -13.15
N THR A 27 7.22 5.83 -12.01
CA THR A 27 8.03 6.96 -11.54
C THR A 27 9.50 6.55 -11.38
N SER A 28 9.76 5.41 -10.72
CA SER A 28 11.11 4.92 -10.50
C SER A 28 11.83 4.57 -11.80
N GLU A 29 11.16 3.92 -12.74
CA GLU A 29 11.73 3.59 -14.06
C GLU A 29 12.03 4.84 -14.88
N THR A 30 11.16 5.85 -14.81
CA THR A 30 11.35 7.12 -15.51
C THR A 30 12.55 7.87 -14.97
N VAL A 31 12.64 8.04 -13.65
CA VAL A 31 13.80 8.70 -13.00
C VAL A 31 15.10 7.94 -13.25
N LYS A 32 15.08 6.60 -13.32
CA LYS A 32 16.27 5.81 -13.72
C LYS A 32 16.82 6.25 -15.09
N ARG A 33 15.95 6.57 -16.06
CA ARG A 33 16.32 6.97 -17.44
C ARG A 33 16.56 8.46 -17.64
N MET A 34 16.44 9.27 -16.58
CA MET A 34 16.69 10.71 -16.61
C MET A 34 18.17 11.03 -16.34
N LYS A 35 18.61 12.23 -16.74
CA LYS A 35 19.94 12.75 -16.39
C LYS A 35 19.91 13.34 -14.98
N GLU A 36 21.07 13.32 -14.32
CA GLU A 36 21.24 13.92 -13.00
C GLU A 36 20.80 15.39 -13.03
N GLY A 37 19.99 15.80 -12.05
CA GLY A 37 19.44 17.15 -11.97
C GLY A 37 18.15 17.41 -12.77
N GLU A 38 17.72 16.52 -13.67
CA GLU A 38 16.43 16.66 -14.36
C GLU A 38 15.24 16.53 -13.39
N ILE A 39 14.15 17.25 -13.69
CA ILE A 39 12.93 17.32 -12.90
C ILE A 39 11.79 16.55 -13.59
N LEU A 40 11.20 15.61 -12.88
CA LEU A 40 10.02 14.86 -13.29
C LEU A 40 8.79 15.41 -12.57
N LYS A 41 7.76 15.77 -13.33
CA LYS A 41 6.41 15.98 -12.81
C LYS A 41 5.61 14.67 -12.93
N VAL A 42 5.01 14.22 -11.84
CA VAL A 42 4.15 13.04 -11.80
C VAL A 42 2.75 13.43 -11.35
N ILE A 43 1.74 12.99 -12.06
CA ILE A 43 0.33 13.17 -11.73
C ILE A 43 -0.27 11.80 -11.44
N ALA A 44 -0.90 11.63 -10.28
CA ALA A 44 -1.60 10.38 -9.95
C ALA A 44 -2.87 10.66 -9.16
N THR A 45 -3.87 9.79 -9.34
CA THR A 45 -5.13 9.80 -8.56
C THR A 45 -5.21 8.68 -7.54
N ASP A 46 -4.16 7.86 -7.41
CA ASP A 46 -4.03 6.87 -6.35
C ASP A 46 -4.03 7.55 -4.96
N PRO A 47 -4.93 7.17 -4.02
CA PRO A 47 -5.01 7.79 -2.69
C PRO A 47 -3.74 7.63 -1.85
N GLY A 48 -2.94 6.59 -2.10
CA GLY A 48 -1.69 6.29 -1.42
C GLY A 48 -0.47 7.04 -1.97
N PHE A 49 -0.59 7.64 -3.16
CA PHE A 49 0.56 8.13 -3.92
C PHE A 49 1.37 9.19 -3.19
N GLU A 50 0.74 10.15 -2.51
CA GLU A 50 1.47 11.18 -1.76
C GLU A 50 2.42 10.57 -0.72
N ARG A 51 1.94 9.59 0.05
CA ARG A 51 2.76 8.93 1.05
C ARG A 51 3.85 8.10 0.37
N ASP A 52 3.48 7.36 -0.66
CA ASP A 52 4.37 6.43 -1.32
C ASP A 52 5.51 7.17 -2.05
N ILE A 53 5.23 8.32 -2.68
CA ILE A 53 6.26 9.11 -3.35
C ILE A 53 7.23 9.80 -2.38
N ARG A 54 6.74 10.24 -1.21
CA ARG A 54 7.60 10.74 -0.13
C ARG A 54 8.55 9.65 0.37
N ASN A 55 8.02 8.46 0.64
CA ASN A 55 8.83 7.32 1.08
C ASN A 55 9.84 6.89 0.01
N TRP A 56 9.41 6.81 -1.26
CA TRP A 56 10.27 6.47 -2.38
C TRP A 56 11.40 7.49 -2.57
N SER A 57 11.11 8.79 -2.46
CA SER A 57 12.13 9.85 -2.52
C SER A 57 13.18 9.70 -1.44
N LEU A 58 12.77 9.46 -0.18
CA LEU A 58 13.69 9.21 0.94
C LEU A 58 14.56 7.97 0.72
N GLN A 59 13.97 6.87 0.25
CA GLN A 59 14.68 5.61 0.04
C GLN A 59 15.67 5.67 -1.12
N THR A 60 15.30 6.35 -2.21
CA THR A 60 16.12 6.46 -3.41
C THR A 60 17.10 7.63 -3.38
N LYS A 61 16.96 8.52 -2.39
CA LYS A 61 17.70 9.79 -2.27
C LYS A 61 17.45 10.75 -3.44
N ASN A 62 16.37 10.56 -4.19
CA ASN A 62 15.90 11.57 -5.15
C ASN A 62 15.20 12.68 -4.39
N GLU A 63 15.33 13.91 -4.87
CA GLU A 63 14.87 15.11 -4.16
C GLU A 63 13.42 15.39 -4.51
N LEU A 64 12.50 15.28 -3.55
CA LEU A 64 11.11 15.65 -3.73
C LEU A 64 10.95 17.16 -3.53
N LEU A 65 10.89 17.89 -4.64
CA LEU A 65 10.81 19.35 -4.64
C LEU A 65 9.45 19.84 -4.15
N LYS A 66 8.38 19.18 -4.56
CA LYS A 66 7.01 19.60 -4.25
C LYS A 66 6.04 18.43 -4.34
N VAL A 67 5.05 18.42 -3.46
CA VAL A 67 3.85 17.58 -3.56
C VAL A 67 2.65 18.42 -3.22
N MET A 68 1.60 18.33 -4.04
CA MET A 68 0.38 19.10 -3.86
C MET A 68 -0.84 18.31 -4.31
N LYS A 69 -1.99 18.62 -3.71
CA LYS A 69 -3.28 18.07 -4.11
C LYS A 69 -4.08 19.11 -4.87
N GLU A 70 -4.52 18.76 -6.07
CA GLU A 70 -5.27 19.66 -6.95
C GLU A 70 -6.39 18.85 -7.62
N ASN A 71 -7.65 19.25 -7.43
CA ASN A 71 -8.82 18.64 -8.11
C ASN A 71 -8.88 17.10 -8.02
N GLY A 72 -8.60 16.52 -6.85
CA GLY A 72 -8.60 15.07 -6.65
C GLY A 72 -7.34 14.34 -7.14
N ARG A 73 -6.36 15.08 -7.67
CA ARG A 73 -5.06 14.56 -8.12
C ARG A 73 -3.99 14.90 -7.11
N THR A 74 -2.99 14.03 -7.01
CA THR A 74 -1.72 14.34 -6.37
C THR A 74 -0.69 14.63 -7.46
N VAL A 75 -0.10 15.83 -7.43
CA VAL A 75 0.97 16.25 -8.33
C VAL A 75 2.27 16.33 -7.54
N ALA A 76 3.30 15.61 -7.99
CA ALA A 76 4.62 15.56 -7.37
C ALA A 76 5.70 16.01 -8.37
N TYR A 77 6.67 16.78 -7.88
CA TYR A 77 7.86 17.18 -8.64
C TYR A 77 9.09 16.59 -7.98
N ILE A 78 9.84 15.81 -8.74
CA ILE A 78 11.01 15.06 -8.26
C ILE A 78 12.21 15.47 -9.08
N LYS A 79 13.29 15.90 -8.43
CA LYS A 79 14.58 16.12 -9.05
C LYS A 79 15.44 14.87 -8.90
N LYS A 80 15.99 14.38 -10.02
CA LYS A 80 16.96 13.29 -9.99
C LYS A 80 18.20 13.75 -9.24
N ARG A 81 18.50 13.05 -8.13
CA ARG A 81 19.66 13.28 -7.26
C ARG A 81 20.32 12.01 -6.76
N GLY A 82 19.53 10.94 -6.70
CA GLY A 82 19.95 9.69 -6.13
C GLY A 82 19.93 8.58 -7.18
N GLU A 83 20.91 7.70 -7.08
CA GLU A 83 20.82 6.40 -7.71
C GLU A 83 19.86 5.55 -6.90
N GLY A 84 18.64 5.36 -7.41
CA GLY A 84 17.70 4.43 -6.82
C GLY A 84 18.36 3.05 -6.74
N LYS A 85 18.81 2.65 -5.54
CA LYS A 85 19.39 1.32 -5.33
C LYS A 85 18.35 0.30 -5.73
N GLU A 86 18.70 -0.59 -6.65
CA GLU A 86 17.82 -1.73 -6.92
C GLU A 86 17.57 -2.47 -5.62
N PRO A 87 16.33 -2.94 -5.39
CA PRO A 87 16.07 -3.79 -4.25
C PRO A 87 17.04 -4.96 -4.33
N SER A 88 17.88 -5.11 -3.30
CA SER A 88 18.86 -6.19 -3.25
C SER A 88 18.20 -7.54 -3.55
N LEU A 89 18.94 -8.51 -4.08
CA LEU A 89 18.41 -9.88 -4.26
C LEU A 89 17.73 -10.40 -2.98
N TRP A 90 18.28 -10.06 -1.82
CA TRP A 90 17.70 -10.41 -0.52
C TRP A 90 16.31 -9.80 -0.26
N TYR A 91 16.05 -8.59 -0.76
CA TYR A 91 14.71 -8.00 -0.74
C TYR A 91 13.76 -8.84 -1.58
N TRP A 92 14.14 -9.17 -2.81
CA TRP A 92 13.31 -9.99 -3.70
C TRP A 92 13.04 -11.38 -3.11
N VAL A 93 14.05 -12.02 -2.51
CA VAL A 93 13.89 -13.29 -1.80
C VAL A 93 12.89 -13.14 -0.65
N LYS A 94 13.00 -12.10 0.19
CA LYS A 94 12.06 -11.84 1.29
C LYS A 94 10.65 -11.57 0.81
N PHE A 95 10.49 -10.80 -0.28
CA PHE A 95 9.20 -10.46 -0.85
C PHE A 95 8.48 -11.70 -1.39
N HIS A 96 9.16 -12.52 -2.20
CA HIS A 96 8.59 -13.77 -2.69
C HIS A 96 8.31 -14.76 -1.56
N SER A 97 9.22 -14.88 -0.59
CA SER A 97 9.02 -15.71 0.60
C SER A 97 7.81 -15.29 1.42
N LEU A 98 7.54 -13.98 1.53
CA LEU A 98 6.32 -13.47 2.14
C LEU A 98 5.08 -13.93 1.37
N GLY A 99 5.08 -13.81 0.04
CA GLY A 99 3.98 -14.31 -0.80
C GLY A 99 3.72 -15.81 -0.59
N VAL A 100 4.77 -16.63 -0.68
CA VAL A 100 4.68 -18.09 -0.43
C VAL A 100 4.13 -18.38 0.97
N LYS A 101 4.64 -17.70 2.00
CA LYS A 101 4.16 -17.85 3.39
C LYS A 101 2.67 -17.53 3.51
N LEU A 102 2.22 -16.44 2.90
CA LEU A 102 0.83 -15.99 2.97
C LEU A 102 -0.11 -16.99 2.26
N HIS A 103 0.26 -17.46 1.07
CA HIS A 103 -0.52 -18.46 0.33
C HIS A 103 -0.52 -19.84 1.02
N LEU A 104 0.61 -20.30 1.56
CA LEU A 104 0.69 -21.53 2.33
C LEU A 104 -0.21 -21.47 3.56
N ARG A 105 -0.22 -20.34 4.27
CA ARG A 105 -1.09 -20.14 5.43
C ARG A 105 -2.57 -20.19 5.07
N LEU A 106 -2.96 -19.55 3.96
CA LEU A 106 -4.32 -19.61 3.45
C LEU A 106 -4.70 -21.05 3.07
N PHE A 107 -3.81 -21.79 2.43
CA PHE A 107 -4.01 -23.20 2.08
C PHE A 107 -4.20 -24.08 3.32
N LEU A 108 -3.29 -23.99 4.30
CA LEU A 108 -3.39 -24.74 5.57
C LEU A 108 -4.68 -24.40 6.34
N MET A 109 -5.14 -23.15 6.28
CA MET A 109 -6.38 -22.74 6.91
C MET A 109 -7.60 -23.37 6.24
N LYS A 110 -7.58 -23.59 4.92
CA LYS A 110 -8.65 -24.26 4.16
C LYS A 110 -8.70 -25.77 4.42
N LEU A 111 -7.56 -26.39 4.71
CA LEU A 111 -7.45 -27.84 4.95
C LEU A 111 -8.02 -28.30 6.30
N ASN A 112 -8.24 -27.40 7.26
CA ASN A 112 -8.71 -27.78 8.59
C ASN A 112 -10.22 -27.54 8.76
N PRO A 113 -11.09 -28.55 8.55
CA PRO A 113 -12.54 -28.40 8.66
C PRO A 113 -13.02 -28.18 10.09
N PHE A 114 -12.20 -28.50 11.10
CA PHE A 114 -12.54 -28.33 12.51
C PHE A 114 -12.27 -26.92 13.03
N ARG A 115 -11.56 -26.09 12.25
CA ARG A 115 -11.26 -24.71 12.64
C ARG A 115 -12.29 -23.76 12.07
N LYS A 116 -13.00 -23.09 12.98
CA LYS A 116 -13.87 -21.94 12.72
C LYS A 116 -13.13 -20.87 11.90
N GLN A 117 -13.46 -20.75 10.61
CA GLN A 117 -12.77 -19.83 9.69
C GLN A 117 -13.02 -18.36 10.06
N PRO A 118 -12.08 -17.45 9.71
CA PRO A 118 -12.31 -16.01 9.71
C PRO A 118 -13.44 -15.64 8.74
N ASP A 119 -14.23 -14.65 9.13
CA ASP A 119 -15.37 -14.13 8.36
C ASP A 119 -15.31 -12.61 8.18
N HIS A 120 -14.31 -11.94 8.74
CA HIS A 120 -14.06 -10.52 8.56
C HIS A 120 -12.61 -10.27 8.14
N LEU A 121 -12.43 -9.31 7.22
CA LEU A 121 -11.13 -8.93 6.67
C LEU A 121 -10.92 -7.43 6.90
N ILE A 122 -9.83 -7.08 7.56
CA ILE A 122 -9.37 -5.70 7.70
C ILE A 122 -8.37 -5.42 6.57
N THR A 123 -8.69 -4.46 5.71
CA THR A 123 -7.78 -3.97 4.67
C THR A 123 -6.90 -2.86 5.22
N PHE A 124 -5.72 -2.71 4.63
CA PHE A 124 -4.74 -1.68 4.96
C PHE A 124 -4.48 -0.86 3.72
N VAL A 125 -3.95 0.35 3.83
CA VAL A 125 -3.57 1.16 2.66
C VAL A 125 -2.22 0.74 2.02
N ALA A 126 -1.55 -0.30 2.53
CA ALA A 126 -0.31 -0.86 1.98
C ALA A 126 0.05 -2.22 2.61
N ILE A 127 0.84 -3.03 1.88
CA ILE A 127 1.39 -4.30 2.41
C ILE A 127 2.26 -4.08 3.65
N SER A 128 3.01 -2.97 3.69
CA SER A 128 3.85 -2.60 4.84
C SER A 128 3.01 -2.39 6.11
N GLU A 129 1.84 -1.78 6.00
CA GLU A 129 0.92 -1.56 7.13
C GLU A 129 0.37 -2.89 7.65
N GLY A 130 -0.08 -3.78 6.76
CA GLY A 130 -0.57 -5.10 7.14
C GLY A 130 0.51 -5.98 7.77
N THR A 131 1.73 -5.96 7.25
CA THR A 131 2.87 -6.71 7.84
C THR A 131 3.34 -6.11 9.16
N ARG A 132 3.28 -4.78 9.33
CA ARG A 132 3.53 -4.11 10.62
C ARG A 132 2.47 -4.52 11.65
N ALA A 133 1.20 -4.54 11.25
CA ALA A 133 0.08 -4.95 12.11
C ALA A 133 0.22 -6.41 12.53
N GLU A 134 0.57 -7.31 11.62
CA GLU A 134 0.85 -8.73 11.95
C GLU A 134 1.94 -8.85 13.02
N LYS A 135 3.06 -8.14 12.87
CA LYS A 135 4.16 -8.15 13.84
C LYS A 135 3.75 -7.57 15.20
N ARG A 136 2.94 -6.52 15.20
CA ARG A 136 2.40 -5.87 16.42
C ARG A 136 1.45 -6.79 17.17
N LEU A 137 0.61 -7.53 16.45
CA LEU A 137 -0.39 -8.42 17.04
C LEU A 137 0.20 -9.79 17.41
N LYS A 138 1.22 -10.29 16.70
CA LYS A 138 1.84 -11.61 16.92
C LYS A 138 0.81 -12.76 17.00
N GLY A 139 -0.27 -12.68 16.22
CA GLY A 139 -1.36 -13.66 16.23
C GLY A 139 -2.32 -13.56 17.41
N LYS A 140 -2.18 -12.54 18.28
CA LYS A 140 -3.19 -12.20 19.28
C LYS A 140 -4.55 -11.94 18.61
N HIS A 141 -5.61 -12.15 19.39
CA HIS A 141 -7.00 -11.97 18.94
C HIS A 141 -7.42 -12.94 17.81
N GLY A 142 -6.65 -14.02 17.58
CA GLY A 142 -6.91 -14.97 16.49
C GLY A 142 -6.77 -14.35 15.10
N SER A 143 -6.06 -13.23 15.00
CA SER A 143 -5.83 -12.50 13.76
C SER A 143 -4.74 -13.16 12.92
N VAL A 144 -4.95 -13.21 11.61
CA VAL A 144 -4.06 -13.90 10.67
C VAL A 144 -3.88 -13.05 9.42
N LEU A 145 -2.64 -12.68 9.09
CA LEU A 145 -2.35 -12.02 7.82
C LEU A 145 -2.41 -13.04 6.67
N VAL A 146 -3.18 -12.71 5.64
CA VAL A 146 -3.39 -13.52 4.43
C VAL A 146 -3.37 -12.63 3.18
N PRO A 147 -3.22 -13.20 1.97
CA PRO A 147 -3.37 -12.44 0.74
C PRO A 147 -4.78 -11.85 0.63
N ILE A 148 -4.91 -10.68 0.01
CA ILE A 148 -6.22 -10.10 -0.29
C ILE A 148 -7.00 -11.03 -1.25
N PRO A 149 -8.28 -11.33 -0.99
CA PRO A 149 -9.11 -12.05 -1.95
C PRO A 149 -9.32 -11.24 -3.24
N ASN A 150 -9.44 -11.91 -4.38
CA ASN A 150 -9.68 -11.26 -5.67
C ASN A 150 -11.01 -10.48 -5.73
N GLU A 151 -11.95 -10.82 -4.85
CA GLU A 151 -13.26 -10.18 -4.74
C GLU A 151 -13.23 -8.85 -3.97
N ILE A 152 -12.10 -8.53 -3.31
CA ILE A 152 -11.87 -7.25 -2.64
C ILE A 152 -10.88 -6.47 -3.51
N ASP A 153 -11.14 -5.17 -3.68
CA ASP A 153 -10.31 -4.27 -4.46
C ASP A 153 -8.81 -4.44 -4.12
N PRO A 154 -7.95 -4.85 -5.07
CA PRO A 154 -6.62 -5.39 -4.80
C PRO A 154 -5.56 -4.34 -4.42
N ARG A 155 -5.94 -3.09 -4.14
CA ARG A 155 -5.04 -1.94 -3.88
C ARG A 155 -3.89 -2.21 -2.88
N CYS A 156 -4.01 -3.24 -2.05
CA CYS A 156 -3.20 -3.34 -0.83
C CYS A 156 -2.56 -4.71 -0.56
N GLY A 157 -2.77 -5.71 -1.42
CA GLY A 157 -2.06 -7.00 -1.46
C GLY A 157 -2.25 -7.96 -0.28
N VAL A 158 -2.55 -7.48 0.93
CA VAL A 158 -2.74 -8.28 2.15
C VAL A 158 -3.93 -7.79 2.98
N VAL A 159 -4.52 -8.69 3.74
CA VAL A 159 -5.59 -8.40 4.70
C VAL A 159 -5.36 -9.12 6.01
N LEU A 160 -5.81 -8.51 7.11
CA LEU A 160 -5.85 -9.17 8.41
C LEU A 160 -7.20 -9.87 8.58
N ALA A 161 -7.17 -11.20 8.51
CA ALA A 161 -8.34 -12.03 8.68
C ALA A 161 -8.63 -12.27 10.17
N VAL A 162 -9.87 -11.99 10.58
CA VAL A 162 -10.35 -12.04 11.95
C VAL A 162 -11.73 -12.72 11.96
N ARG A 163 -12.08 -13.36 13.08
CA ARG A 163 -13.40 -13.94 13.29
C ARG A 163 -14.24 -13.03 14.18
N GLY A 164 -15.45 -12.72 13.74
CA GLY A 164 -16.44 -11.91 14.44
C GLY A 164 -16.32 -10.42 14.13
N GLU A 165 -17.48 -9.76 13.99
CA GLU A 165 -17.56 -8.33 13.62
C GLU A 165 -17.05 -7.42 14.73
N GLU A 166 -17.50 -7.63 15.96
CA GLU A 166 -17.10 -6.85 17.15
C GLU A 166 -15.58 -6.79 17.26
N ARG A 167 -14.93 -7.96 17.22
CA ARG A 167 -13.47 -8.07 17.25
C ARG A 167 -12.79 -7.39 16.07
N ALA A 168 -13.38 -7.49 14.87
CA ALA A 168 -12.83 -6.82 13.70
C ALA A 168 -12.88 -5.28 13.88
N ARG A 169 -13.96 -4.75 14.46
CA ARG A 169 -14.10 -3.32 14.77
C ARG A 169 -13.14 -2.87 15.86
N GLU A 170 -13.02 -3.62 16.95
CA GLU A 170 -12.05 -3.34 18.02
C GLU A 170 -10.62 -3.26 17.46
N LEU A 171 -10.19 -4.28 16.72
CA LEU A 171 -8.85 -4.30 16.12
C LEU A 171 -8.65 -3.17 15.11
N TYR A 172 -9.67 -2.85 14.31
CA TYR A 172 -9.59 -1.75 13.36
C TYR A 172 -9.35 -0.43 14.08
N GLU A 173 -10.14 -0.12 15.11
CA GLU A 173 -10.03 1.14 15.85
C GLU A 173 -8.74 1.23 16.67
N ASP A 174 -8.31 0.13 17.28
CA ASP A 174 -7.03 0.07 18.01
C ASP A 174 -5.85 0.30 17.07
N LEU A 175 -5.80 -0.40 15.94
CA LEU A 175 -4.77 -0.20 14.92
C LEU A 175 -4.79 1.23 14.38
N ARG A 176 -5.98 1.78 14.09
CA ARG A 176 -6.11 3.16 13.62
C ARG A 176 -5.58 4.16 14.65
N ARG A 177 -5.92 4.00 15.93
CA ARG A 177 -5.45 4.85 17.04
C ARG A 177 -3.93 4.79 17.23
N GLU A 178 -3.35 3.62 17.01
CA GLU A 178 -1.89 3.42 17.02
C GLU A 178 -1.19 3.91 15.73
N GLY A 179 -1.91 4.57 14.81
CA GLY A 179 -1.34 5.15 13.60
C GLY A 179 -1.09 4.15 12.47
N PHE A 180 -1.75 3.00 12.50
CA PHE A 180 -1.77 2.08 11.36
C PHE A 180 -2.75 2.56 10.29
N GLY A 181 -2.33 2.44 9.04
CA GLY A 181 -3.16 2.75 7.89
C GLY A 181 -4.15 1.64 7.59
N VAL A 182 -5.14 1.44 8.46
CA VAL A 182 -6.31 0.61 8.18
C VAL A 182 -7.26 1.35 7.25
N GLU A 183 -7.91 0.63 6.32
CA GLU A 183 -8.76 1.23 5.30
C GLU A 183 -10.23 0.86 5.52
N ALA A 184 -10.56 -0.43 5.48
CA ALA A 184 -11.94 -0.89 5.63
C ALA A 184 -12.04 -2.28 6.28
N ILE A 185 -13.24 -2.62 6.73
CA ILE A 185 -13.63 -3.97 7.16
C ILE A 185 -14.61 -4.54 6.15
N TYR A 186 -14.33 -5.75 5.70
CA TYR A 186 -15.19 -6.54 4.84
C TYR A 186 -15.70 -7.78 5.57
N LYS A 187 -16.98 -8.09 5.40
CA LYS A 187 -17.61 -9.31 5.90
C LYS A 187 -17.76 -10.33 4.77
N LYS A 188 -17.43 -11.58 5.04
CA LYS A 188 -17.62 -12.71 4.13
C LYS A 188 -19.11 -13.00 3.98
N GLU A 189 -19.58 -13.07 2.74
CA GLU A 189 -20.94 -13.48 2.41
C GLU A 189 -20.94 -14.83 1.68
N LYS A 190 -22.14 -15.33 1.32
CA LYS A 190 -22.26 -16.56 0.52
C LYS A 190 -21.52 -16.46 -0.82
N LYS A 191 -21.45 -15.25 -1.40
CA LYS A 191 -20.72 -14.94 -2.63
C LYS A 191 -19.89 -13.67 -2.39
N GLY A 192 -18.58 -13.85 -2.23
CA GLY A 192 -17.64 -12.74 -2.08
C GLY A 192 -17.66 -12.06 -0.71
N PHE A 193 -17.41 -10.75 -0.71
CA PHE A 193 -17.22 -9.94 0.48
C PHE A 193 -17.97 -8.62 0.35
N LYS A 194 -18.55 -8.16 1.46
CA LYS A 194 -19.24 -6.87 1.54
C LYS A 194 -18.48 -5.94 2.47
N LYS A 195 -18.17 -4.71 2.03
CA LYS A 195 -17.65 -3.66 2.91
C LYS A 195 -18.71 -3.29 3.95
N ILE A 196 -18.33 -3.31 5.22
CA ILE A 196 -19.23 -3.00 6.35
C ILE A 196 -18.74 -1.84 7.22
N TYR A 197 -17.48 -1.41 7.05
CA TYR A 197 -16.90 -0.33 7.84
C TYR A 197 -15.68 0.30 7.15
N PRO A 198 -15.42 1.61 7.32
CA PRO A 198 -16.42 2.62 7.70
C PRO A 198 -17.59 2.62 6.70
N LEU A 199 -18.79 2.99 7.15
CA LEU A 199 -20.00 3.02 6.32
C LEU A 199 -19.88 4.04 5.18
#